data_AF-A0A7J4S8W7-F1
#
_entry.id   AF-A0A7J4S8W7-F1
#
_cell.length_a   1.000
_cell.length_b   1.000
_cell.length_c   1.000
_cell.angle_alpha   90.00
_cell.angle_beta   90.00
_cell.angle_gamma   90.00
#
_symmetry.space_group_name_H-M   'P 1'
#
loop_
_entity.id
_entity.type
_entity.pdbx_description
1 polymer ?
#
loop_
_entity_poly.entity_id
_entity_poly.type
_entity_poly.pdbx_seq_one_letter_code
_entity_poly.pdbx_strand_id
1 'polypeptide(L)'
;SVIVAISLIRFSIALSRQDYSTTSEILQSLGTIGSIDDTVIAHSQAKLEVEKYNNGLIDFDEISRLVAAHCQLIDHELIAESIKLRFVESMLVNDESEAELHFSKLSSPELFSRSNTAIRYAARWWLLHSKIYPNQQLTSLRESLMSFRAAGCSNIVSELEHKLHAQI
;
A
#
# COMPACT_ATOMS: atom_id res chain seq x y z
N SER A 1 8.21 14.97 -15.14
CA SER A 1 7.51 16.23 -15.52
C SER A 1 6.83 16.83 -14.29
N VAL A 2 6.95 18.14 -14.08
CA VAL A 2 6.32 18.86 -12.93
C VAL A 2 4.80 18.69 -12.91
N ILE A 3 4.17 18.65 -14.10
CA ILE A 3 2.72 18.47 -14.26
C ILE A 3 2.26 17.13 -13.69
N VAL A 4 3.02 16.06 -13.94
CA VAL A 4 2.74 14.71 -13.43
C VAL A 4 2.82 14.70 -11.91
N ALA A 5 3.88 15.28 -11.34
CA ALA A 5 4.04 15.36 -9.89
C ALA A 5 2.89 16.14 -9.22
N ILE A 6 2.53 17.31 -9.76
CA ILE A 6 1.39 18.11 -9.26
C ILE A 6 0.09 17.31 -9.33
N SER A 7 -0.14 16.59 -10.43
CA SER A 7 -1.36 15.80 -10.61
C SER A 7 -1.43 14.62 -9.65
N LEU A 8 -0.31 13.94 -9.36
CA LEU A 8 -0.26 12.87 -8.35
C LEU A 8 -0.46 13.41 -6.93
N ILE A 9 -0.01 14.63 -6.64
CA ILE A 9 -0.30 15.33 -5.38
C ILE A 9 -1.79 15.63 -5.28
N ARG A 10 -2.39 16.23 -6.33
CA ARG A 10 -3.83 16.51 -6.39
C ARG A 10 -4.67 15.23 -6.26
N PHE A 11 -4.26 14.16 -6.94
CA PHE A 11 -4.86 12.84 -6.81
C PHE A 11 -4.85 12.37 -5.35
N SER A 12 -3.70 12.47 -4.68
CA SER A 12 -3.56 12.04 -3.28
C SER A 12 -4.44 12.86 -2.31
N ILE A 13 -4.58 14.17 -2.56
CA ILE A 13 -5.45 15.06 -1.79
C ILE A 13 -6.93 14.75 -2.04
N ALA A 14 -7.34 14.55 -3.30
CA ALA A 14 -8.72 14.20 -3.63
C ALA A 14 -9.11 12.85 -3.01
N LEU A 15 -8.21 11.87 -3.11
CA LEU A 15 -8.41 10.55 -2.52
C LEU A 15 -8.55 10.62 -0.99
N SER A 16 -7.72 11.43 -0.30
CA SER A 16 -7.85 11.58 1.16
C SER A 16 -9.14 12.28 1.59
N ARG A 17 -9.80 13.00 0.68
CA ARG A 17 -11.11 13.64 0.89
C ARG A 17 -12.28 12.75 0.44
N GLN A 18 -11.99 11.52 -0.01
CA GLN A 18 -12.97 10.58 -0.55
C GLN A 18 -13.74 11.14 -1.77
N ASP A 19 -13.13 12.09 -2.50
CA ASP A 19 -13.71 12.65 -3.72
C ASP A 19 -13.34 11.77 -4.93
N TYR A 20 -14.01 10.63 -5.04
CA TYR A 20 -13.70 9.61 -6.05
C TYR A 20 -13.98 10.08 -7.49
N SER A 21 -14.88 11.05 -7.69
CA SER A 21 -15.13 11.67 -8.99
C SER A 21 -13.89 12.42 -9.45
N THR A 22 -13.43 13.38 -8.63
CA THR A 22 -12.23 14.17 -8.93
C THR A 22 -11.00 13.27 -9.07
N THR A 23 -10.87 12.23 -8.22
CA THR A 23 -9.76 11.28 -8.33
C THR A 23 -9.75 10.56 -9.68
N SER A 24 -10.90 10.13 -10.18
CA SER A 24 -11.03 9.44 -11.47
C SER A 24 -10.74 10.36 -12.65
N GLU A 25 -11.22 11.61 -12.61
CA GLU A 25 -10.95 12.63 -13.64
C GLU A 25 -9.45 12.95 -13.76
N ILE A 26 -8.75 13.04 -12.62
CA ILE A 26 -7.30 13.26 -12.60
C ILE A 26 -6.57 12.06 -13.25
N LEU A 27 -6.97 10.82 -12.95
CA LEU A 27 -6.34 9.64 -13.54
C LEU A 27 -6.58 9.55 -15.05
N GLN A 28 -7.79 9.84 -15.52
CA GLN A 28 -8.08 9.90 -16.96
C GLN A 28 -7.22 10.96 -17.64
N SER A 29 -7.12 12.15 -17.04
CA SER A 29 -6.26 13.23 -17.53
C SER A 29 -4.80 12.81 -17.59
N LEU A 30 -4.31 12.07 -16.58
CA LEU A 30 -2.95 11.53 -16.59
C LEU A 30 -2.73 10.51 -17.70
N GLY A 31 -3.69 9.63 -17.98
CA GLY A 31 -3.62 8.69 -19.10
C GLY A 31 -3.55 9.36 -20.48
N THR A 32 -4.15 10.54 -20.65
CA THR A 32 -4.04 11.30 -21.91
C THR A 32 -2.68 11.97 -22.10
N ILE A 33 -1.94 12.19 -21.00
CA ILE A 33 -0.59 12.75 -21.04
C ILE A 33 0.35 11.58 -21.34
N GLY A 34 0.60 11.30 -22.63
CA GLY A 34 1.39 10.17 -23.14
C GLY A 34 2.88 10.12 -22.77
N SER A 35 3.27 10.69 -21.63
CA SER A 35 4.62 10.67 -21.05
C SER A 35 4.68 10.02 -19.67
N ILE A 36 3.55 9.48 -19.19
CA ILE A 36 3.46 8.83 -17.89
C ILE A 36 3.59 7.32 -18.08
N ASP A 37 4.39 6.70 -17.21
CA ASP A 37 4.53 5.27 -17.12
C ASP A 37 3.17 4.64 -16.73
N ASP A 38 2.66 3.73 -17.56
CA ASP A 38 1.41 3.01 -17.35
C ASP A 38 1.38 2.31 -15.97
N THR A 39 2.54 1.92 -15.45
CA THR A 39 2.72 1.37 -14.10
C THR A 39 2.25 2.35 -13.02
N VAL A 40 2.52 3.64 -13.16
CA VAL A 40 2.13 4.68 -12.19
C VAL A 40 0.62 4.88 -12.22
N ILE A 41 0.01 4.81 -13.40
CA ILE A 41 -1.44 4.92 -13.58
C ILE A 41 -2.12 3.69 -12.97
N ALA A 42 -1.67 2.48 -13.31
CA ALA A 42 -2.20 1.22 -12.78
C ALA A 42 -2.08 1.16 -11.25
N HIS A 43 -0.94 1.56 -10.69
CA HIS A 43 -0.75 1.65 -9.24
C HIS A 43 -1.72 2.65 -8.58
N SER A 44 -1.95 3.81 -9.21
CA SER A 44 -2.86 4.83 -8.68
C SER A 44 -4.33 4.41 -8.78
N GLN A 45 -4.71 3.72 -9.86
CA GLN A 45 -6.04 3.10 -10.00
C GLN A 45 -6.27 2.05 -8.93
N ALA A 46 -5.34 1.11 -8.74
CA ALA A 46 -5.46 0.10 -7.69
C ALA A 46 -5.60 0.72 -6.29
N LYS A 47 -4.87 1.82 -6.02
CA LYS A 47 -4.99 2.55 -4.75
C LYS A 47 -6.40 3.16 -4.57
N LEU A 48 -6.99 3.70 -5.63
CA LEU A 48 -8.36 4.21 -5.61
C LEU A 48 -9.36 3.09 -5.32
N GLU A 49 -9.23 1.94 -5.98
CA GLU A 49 -10.14 0.81 -5.78
C GLU A 49 -10.06 0.26 -4.35
N VAL A 50 -8.85 0.13 -3.78
CA VAL A 50 -8.72 -0.30 -2.37
C VAL A 50 -9.37 0.71 -1.41
N GLU A 51 -9.31 2.01 -1.71
CA GLU A 51 -9.98 3.01 -0.89
C GLU A 51 -11.50 2.92 -1.00
N LYS A 52 -12.05 2.67 -2.19
CA LYS A 52 -13.49 2.42 -2.36
C LYS A 52 -13.95 1.20 -1.56
N TYR A 53 -13.16 0.13 -1.56
CA TYR A 53 -13.41 -1.06 -0.75
C TYR A 53 -13.43 -0.74 0.75
N ASN A 54 -12.44 0.01 1.25
CA ASN A 54 -12.39 0.44 2.66
C ASN A 54 -13.63 1.24 3.09
N ASN A 55 -14.27 1.92 2.15
CA ASN A 55 -15.46 2.74 2.39
C ASN A 55 -16.76 2.01 2.01
N GLY A 56 -16.71 0.70 1.75
CA GLY A 56 -17.88 -0.14 1.48
C GLY A 56 -18.59 0.13 0.15
N LEU A 57 -17.91 0.78 -0.80
CA LEU A 57 -18.49 1.10 -2.11
C LEU A 57 -18.41 -0.06 -3.11
N ILE A 58 -17.47 -0.98 -2.90
CA ILE A 58 -17.30 -2.21 -3.69
C ILE A 58 -17.09 -3.37 -2.72
N ASP A 59 -17.47 -4.57 -3.14
CA ASP A 59 -17.31 -5.79 -2.34
C ASP A 59 -15.94 -6.45 -2.52
N PHE A 60 -15.68 -7.49 -1.73
CA PHE A 60 -14.42 -8.23 -1.71
C PHE A 60 -14.10 -8.91 -3.06
N ASP A 61 -15.09 -9.47 -3.73
CA ASP A 61 -14.90 -10.18 -4.99
C ASP A 61 -14.52 -9.19 -6.11
N GLU A 62 -15.16 -8.03 -6.12
CA GLU A 62 -14.86 -6.95 -7.04
C GLU A 62 -13.44 -6.41 -6.84
N ILE A 63 -13.06 -6.02 -5.61
CA ILE A 63 -11.70 -5.50 -5.36
C ILE A 63 -10.63 -6.55 -5.64
N SER A 64 -10.88 -7.83 -5.33
CA SER A 64 -9.93 -8.91 -5.60
C SER A 64 -9.62 -9.05 -7.09
N ARG A 65 -10.65 -8.98 -7.95
CA ARG A 65 -10.47 -8.98 -9.41
C ARG A 65 -9.74 -7.73 -9.89
N LEU A 66 -10.10 -6.55 -9.38
CA LEU A 66 -9.50 -5.27 -9.79
C LEU A 66 -8.02 -5.20 -9.41
N VAL A 67 -7.66 -5.57 -8.19
CA VAL A 67 -6.26 -5.62 -7.73
C VAL A 67 -5.47 -6.60 -8.59
N ALA A 68 -5.99 -7.80 -8.85
CA ALA A 68 -5.33 -8.77 -9.71
C ALA A 68 -5.09 -8.23 -11.13
N ALA A 69 -6.10 -7.60 -11.74
CA ALA A 69 -6.00 -7.00 -13.06
C ALA A 69 -4.95 -5.87 -13.11
N HIS A 70 -4.94 -4.97 -12.12
CA HIS A 70 -3.94 -3.91 -12.06
C HIS A 70 -2.52 -4.44 -11.84
N CYS A 71 -2.34 -5.47 -11.00
CA CYS A 71 -1.04 -6.09 -10.81
C CYS A 71 -0.51 -6.78 -12.08
N GLN A 72 -1.38 -7.30 -12.95
CA GLN A 72 -0.97 -7.87 -14.25
C GLN A 72 -0.46 -6.82 -15.24
N LEU A 73 -0.84 -5.55 -15.07
CA LEU A 73 -0.37 -4.43 -15.90
C LEU A 73 0.95 -3.81 -15.40
N ILE A 74 1.48 -4.30 -14.27
CA ILE A 74 2.66 -3.75 -13.62
C ILE A 74 3.81 -4.72 -13.81
N ASP A 75 4.77 -4.35 -14.65
CA ASP A 75 5.96 -5.17 -14.89
C ASP A 75 6.92 -5.21 -13.69
N HIS A 76 6.91 -4.16 -12.86
CA HIS A 76 7.80 -4.04 -11.71
C HIS A 76 7.21 -4.76 -10.48
N GLU A 77 7.73 -5.96 -10.18
CA GLU A 77 7.25 -6.83 -9.09
C GLU A 77 7.04 -6.10 -7.75
N LEU A 78 8.04 -5.36 -7.26
CA LEU A 78 7.94 -4.62 -5.99
C LEU A 78 6.75 -3.64 -5.95
N ILE A 79 6.38 -3.03 -7.08
CA ILE A 79 5.23 -2.12 -7.16
C ILE A 79 3.94 -2.92 -7.07
N ALA A 80 3.84 -4.05 -7.78
CA ALA A 80 2.70 -4.96 -7.69
C ALA A 80 2.53 -5.52 -6.27
N GLU A 81 3.61 -5.97 -5.62
CA GLU A 81 3.60 -6.44 -4.23
C GLU A 81 3.19 -5.34 -3.25
N SER A 82 3.59 -4.09 -3.50
CA SER A 82 3.18 -2.95 -2.68
C SER A 82 1.67 -2.66 -2.74
N ILE A 83 1.02 -2.98 -3.86
CA ILE A 83 -0.44 -2.90 -4.04
C ILE A 83 -1.12 -4.07 -3.34
N LYS A 84 -0.64 -5.30 -3.56
CA LYS A 84 -1.17 -6.48 -2.87
C LYS A 84 -1.10 -6.28 -1.36
N LEU A 85 0.04 -5.83 -0.83
CA LEU A 85 0.21 -5.50 0.58
C LEU A 85 -0.81 -4.47 1.08
N ARG A 86 -1.08 -3.41 0.30
CA ARG A 86 -2.12 -2.42 0.63
C ARG A 86 -3.50 -3.07 0.72
N PHE A 87 -3.81 -3.98 -0.19
CA PHE A 87 -5.08 -4.70 -0.16
C PHE A 87 -5.18 -5.62 1.06
N VAL A 88 -4.11 -6.31 1.45
CA VAL A 88 -4.10 -7.12 2.68
C VAL A 88 -4.25 -6.27 3.94
N GLU A 89 -3.59 -5.10 4.01
CA GLU A 89 -3.79 -4.15 5.11
C GLU A 89 -5.26 -3.75 5.28
N SER A 90 -5.97 -3.58 4.17
CA SER A 90 -7.41 -3.30 4.13
C SER A 90 -8.28 -4.48 4.57
N MET A 91 -7.88 -5.72 4.24
CA MET A 91 -8.60 -6.92 4.67
C MET A 91 -8.55 -7.11 6.18
N LEU A 92 -7.43 -6.80 6.83
CA LEU A 92 -7.25 -7.07 8.26
C LEU A 92 -8.33 -6.42 9.15
N VAL A 93 -8.97 -5.34 8.70
CA VAL A 93 -10.07 -4.68 9.42
C VAL A 93 -11.39 -5.44 9.29
N ASN A 94 -11.58 -6.15 8.18
CA ASN A 94 -12.87 -6.74 7.79
C ASN A 94 -12.89 -8.27 7.90
N ASP A 95 -11.79 -8.94 7.57
CA ASP A 95 -11.62 -10.39 7.59
C ASP A 95 -10.15 -10.76 7.86
N GLU A 96 -9.87 -11.18 9.09
CA GLU A 96 -8.52 -11.56 9.51
C GLU A 96 -8.05 -12.82 8.78
N SER A 97 -8.91 -13.83 8.58
CA SER A 97 -8.52 -15.11 7.95
C SER A 97 -8.12 -14.93 6.49
N GLU A 98 -8.87 -14.13 5.73
CA GLU A 98 -8.48 -13.78 4.36
C GLU A 98 -7.21 -12.93 4.31
N ALA A 99 -7.03 -12.02 5.27
CA ALA A 99 -5.80 -11.25 5.38
C ALA A 99 -4.58 -12.15 5.58
N GLU A 100 -4.66 -13.17 6.45
CA GLU A 100 -3.59 -14.14 6.64
C GLU A 100 -3.27 -14.94 5.37
N LEU A 101 -4.32 -15.45 4.71
CA LEU A 101 -4.19 -16.22 3.47
C LEU A 101 -3.50 -15.40 2.39
N HIS A 102 -3.91 -14.14 2.20
CA HIS A 102 -3.31 -13.26 1.22
C HIS A 102 -1.90 -12.80 1.62
N PHE A 103 -1.66 -12.54 2.91
CA PHE A 103 -0.34 -12.19 3.41
C PHE A 103 0.70 -13.28 3.13
N SER A 104 0.31 -14.56 3.30
CA SER A 104 1.20 -15.71 3.06
C SER A 104 1.69 -15.82 1.60
N LYS A 105 1.01 -15.15 0.66
CA LYS A 105 1.34 -15.13 -0.77
C LYS A 105 2.20 -13.93 -1.17
N LEU A 106 2.43 -12.98 -0.26
CA LEU A 106 3.27 -11.81 -0.53
C LEU A 106 4.75 -12.19 -0.57
N SER A 107 5.50 -11.55 -1.47
CA SER A 107 6.95 -11.73 -1.54
C SER A 107 7.62 -11.20 -0.27
N SER A 108 8.53 -11.98 0.31
CA SER A 108 9.34 -11.55 1.45
C SER A 108 10.14 -10.29 1.09
N PRO A 109 10.24 -9.29 1.98
CA PRO A 109 11.02 -8.08 1.72
C PRO A 109 12.49 -8.33 1.33
N GLU A 110 13.06 -9.45 1.76
CA GLU A 110 14.45 -9.84 1.49
C GLU A 110 14.73 -10.16 0.01
N LEU A 111 13.67 -10.43 -0.78
CA LEU A 111 13.78 -10.71 -2.21
C LEU A 111 14.06 -9.46 -3.05
N PHE A 112 13.85 -8.26 -2.48
CA PHE A 112 13.97 -7.01 -3.22
C PHE A 112 15.31 -6.32 -2.96
N SER A 113 15.89 -5.78 -4.04
CA SER A 113 17.07 -4.94 -3.95
C SER A 113 16.78 -3.65 -3.17
N ARG A 114 17.77 -3.20 -2.38
CA ARG A 114 17.62 -2.05 -1.50
C ARG A 114 17.31 -0.78 -2.30
N SER A 115 16.12 -0.24 -2.08
CA SER A 115 15.65 1.04 -2.60
C SER A 115 14.73 1.69 -1.57
N ASN A 116 14.45 2.98 -1.68
CA ASN A 116 13.49 3.63 -0.78
C ASN A 116 12.09 2.99 -0.84
N THR A 117 11.67 2.54 -2.03
CA THR A 117 10.41 1.81 -2.21
C THR A 117 10.45 0.46 -1.50
N ALA A 118 11.55 -0.29 -1.63
CA ALA A 118 11.71 -1.59 -0.98
C ALA A 118 11.72 -1.46 0.55
N ILE A 119 12.39 -0.43 1.09
CA ILE A 119 12.41 -0.16 2.54
C ILE A 119 11.00 0.16 3.06
N ARG A 120 10.21 0.96 2.32
CA ARG A 120 8.82 1.26 2.69
C ARG A 120 7.90 0.04 2.60
N TYR A 121 8.11 -0.81 1.60
CA TYR A 121 7.44 -2.10 1.49
C TYR A 121 7.77 -2.98 2.70
N ALA A 122 9.06 -3.17 3.00
CA ALA A 122 9.53 -3.93 4.15
C ALA A 122 8.93 -3.43 5.47
N ALA A 123 8.93 -2.11 5.68
CA ALA A 123 8.38 -1.49 6.89
C ALA A 123 6.90 -1.84 7.10
N ARG A 124 6.09 -1.73 6.03
CA ARG A 124 4.67 -2.08 6.04
C ARG A 124 4.43 -3.58 6.17
N TRP A 125 5.23 -4.38 5.47
CA TRP A 125 5.15 -5.85 5.51
C TRP A 125 5.38 -6.37 6.94
N TRP A 126 6.45 -5.89 7.60
CA TRP A 126 6.74 -6.24 9.00
C TRP A 126 5.69 -5.71 9.98
N LEU A 127 5.12 -4.54 9.71
CA LEU A 127 4.03 -4.01 10.53
C LEU A 127 2.81 -4.94 10.46
N LEU A 128 2.44 -5.37 9.25
CA LEU A 128 1.33 -6.28 9.04
C LEU A 128 1.61 -7.68 9.63
N HIS A 129 2.83 -8.20 9.43
CA HIS A 129 3.30 -9.44 10.04
C HIS A 129 3.12 -9.43 11.56
N SER A 130 3.41 -8.29 12.22
CA SER A 130 3.27 -8.17 13.68
C SER A 130 1.82 -8.25 14.19
N LYS A 131 0.85 -7.99 13.31
CA LYS A 131 -0.58 -8.09 13.61
C LYS A 131 -1.08 -9.51 13.37
N ILE A 132 -0.63 -10.15 12.30
CA ILE A 132 -1.02 -11.52 11.91
C ILE A 132 -0.36 -12.60 12.77
N TYR A 133 0.90 -12.41 13.20
CA TYR A 133 1.64 -13.40 13.98
C TYR A 133 1.97 -12.91 15.39
N PRO A 134 1.03 -13.01 16.36
CA PRO A 134 1.22 -12.52 17.74
C PRO A 134 2.49 -13.04 18.41
N ASN A 135 2.87 -14.30 18.16
CA ASN A 135 4.07 -14.92 18.73
C ASN A 135 5.38 -14.25 18.29
N GLN A 136 5.37 -13.53 17.17
CA GLN A 136 6.52 -12.83 16.62
C GLN A 136 6.34 -11.30 16.67
N GLN A 137 5.26 -10.81 17.29
CA GLN A 137 4.83 -9.42 17.23
C GLN A 137 5.95 -8.44 17.59
N LEU A 138 6.64 -8.64 18.71
CA LEU A 138 7.67 -7.72 19.18
C LEU A 138 8.86 -7.62 18.20
N THR A 139 9.31 -8.75 17.68
CA THR A 139 10.40 -8.80 16.70
C THR A 139 9.97 -8.10 15.40
N SER A 140 8.79 -8.41 14.89
CA SER A 140 8.26 -7.79 13.68
C SER A 140 8.02 -6.28 13.83
N LEU A 141 7.55 -5.81 14.99
CA LEU A 141 7.42 -4.37 15.25
C LEU A 141 8.77 -3.66 15.25
N ARG A 142 9.83 -4.29 15.78
CA ARG A 142 11.18 -3.73 15.75
C ARG A 142 11.72 -3.62 14.32
N GLU A 143 11.54 -4.66 13.50
CA GLU A 143 11.92 -4.64 12.08
C GLU A 143 11.16 -3.56 11.30
N SER A 144 9.85 -3.45 11.55
CA SER A 144 9.02 -2.39 10.98
C SER A 144 9.52 -1.01 11.37
N LEU A 145 9.79 -0.77 12.65
CA LEU A 145 10.31 0.49 13.18
C LEU A 145 11.65 0.86 12.54
N MET A 146 12.60 -0.08 12.49
CA MET A 146 13.91 0.14 11.87
C MET A 146 13.78 0.51 10.39
N SER A 147 12.89 -0.16 9.67
CA SER A 147 12.61 0.11 8.27
C SER A 147 11.95 1.48 8.05
N PHE A 148 10.98 1.88 8.87
CA PHE A 148 10.38 3.21 8.81
C PHE A 148 11.38 4.34 9.12
N ARG A 149 12.31 4.12 10.07
CA ARG A 149 13.42 5.05 10.33
C ARG A 149 14.30 5.20 9.10
N ALA A 150 14.69 4.08 8.47
CA ALA A 150 15.49 4.09 7.26
C ALA A 150 14.78 4.76 6.07
N ALA A 151 13.44 4.72 6.02
CA ALA A 151 12.63 5.39 5.01
C ALA A 151 12.37 6.89 5.28
N GLY A 152 12.78 7.41 6.45
CA GLY A 152 12.55 8.80 6.85
C GLY A 152 11.11 9.11 7.28
N CYS A 153 10.34 8.11 7.73
CA CYS A 153 8.93 8.27 8.11
C CYS A 153 8.77 8.64 9.60
N SER A 154 9.23 9.83 10.00
CA SER A 154 9.31 10.26 11.41
C SER A 154 8.02 10.10 12.22
N ASN A 155 6.87 10.46 11.63
CA ASN A 155 5.59 10.41 12.35
C ASN A 155 5.21 8.97 12.73
N ILE A 156 5.33 8.03 11.79
CA ILE A 156 5.04 6.61 12.01
C ILE A 156 6.03 6.00 13.01
N VAL A 157 7.31 6.42 12.95
CA VAL A 157 8.33 5.99 13.91
C VAL A 157 7.92 6.36 15.33
N SER A 158 7.52 7.61 15.58
CA SER A 158 7.08 8.04 16.90
C SER A 158 5.84 7.28 17.38
N GLU A 159 4.85 7.04 16.51
CA GLU A 159 3.67 6.23 16.84
C GLU A 159 4.04 4.79 17.23
N LEU A 160 4.94 4.15 16.47
CA LEU A 160 5.40 2.79 16.75
C LEU A 160 6.26 2.70 18.00
N GLU A 161 7.10 3.69 18.28
CA GLU A 161 7.86 3.79 19.53
C GLU A 161 6.93 3.85 20.73
N HIS A 162 5.91 4.72 20.68
CA HIS A 162 4.91 4.78 21.75
C HIS A 162 4.18 3.45 21.94
N LYS A 163 3.81 2.77 20.83
CA LYS A 163 3.16 1.46 20.91
C LYS A 163 4.07 0.40 21.53
N LEU A 164 5.35 0.36 21.16
CA LEU A 164 6.33 -0.57 21.73
C LEU A 164 6.56 -0.31 23.22
N HIS A 165 6.65 0.96 23.63
CA HIS A 165 6.80 1.32 25.04
C HIS A 165 5.58 0.92 25.88
N ALA A 166 4.37 0.98 25.32
CA ALA A 166 3.16 0.54 26.02
C ALA A 166 3.03 -0.98 26.16
N GLN A 167 3.85 -1.76 25.43
CA GLN A 167 3.87 -3.23 25.48
C GLN A 167 4.98 -3.79 26.40
N ILE A 168 5.82 -2.93 26.97
CA ILE A 168 6.89 -3.27 27.93
C ILE A 168 6.40 -2.95 29.35
#